data_AF-A0A7J4KSW4-F1
#
_entry.id   AF-A0A7J4KSW4-F1
#
_cell.length_a   1.000
_cell.length_b   1.000
_cell.length_c   1.000
_cell.angle_alpha   90.00
_cell.angle_beta   90.00
_cell.angle_gamma   90.00
#
_symmetry.space_group_name_H-M   'P 1'
#
loop_
_entity.id
_entity.type
_entity.pdbx_description
1 polymer ?
#
loop_
_entity_poly.entity_id
_entity_poly.type
_entity_poly.pdbx_seq_one_letter_code
_entity_poly.pdbx_strand_id
1 'polypeptide(L)' 'MNLVFEAPLADKAKLTAILEADPYAQKSFSRNGYKVKDGASLGQDKEKVFVFMRASEEFASIAKEKLKDAAAQSK' A
#
# COMPACT_ATOMS: atom_id res chain seq x y z
N MET A 1 -7.10 6.73 10.31
CA MET A 1 -6.13 5.75 10.85
C MET A 1 -4.87 5.71 9.99
N ASN A 2 -3.74 5.26 10.53
CA ASN A 2 -2.56 4.93 9.74
C ASN A 2 -2.59 3.44 9.40
N LEU A 3 -2.41 3.09 8.13
CA LEU A 3 -2.26 1.73 7.65
C LEU A 3 -0.85 1.56 7.09
N VAL A 4 -0.27 0.40 7.36
CA VAL A 4 0.98 -0.04 6.76
C VAL A 4 0.73 -1.40 6.12
N PHE A 5 1.08 -1.52 4.85
CA PHE A 5 1.07 -2.79 4.13
C PHE A 5 2.50 -3.16 3.76
N GLU A 6 2.85 -4.43 3.89
CA GLU A 6 4.14 -4.96 3.48
C GLU A 6 3.97 -6.01 2.37
N ALA A 7 4.86 -5.98 1.39
CA ALA A 7 4.93 -6.94 0.30
C ALA A 7 6.39 -7.26 -0.02
N PRO A 8 6.67 -8.39 -0.70
CA PRO A 8 7.99 -8.62 -1.26
C PRO A 8 8.38 -7.49 -2.22
N LEU A 9 9.65 -7.10 -2.21
CA LEU A 9 10.18 -6.07 -3.10
C LEU A 9 10.01 -6.46 -4.58
N ALA A 10 10.05 -7.76 -4.88
CA ALA A 10 9.77 -8.30 -6.21
C ALA A 10 8.35 -7.95 -6.71
N ASP A 11 7.38 -7.86 -5.79
CA ASP A 11 5.99 -7.51 -6.11
C ASP A 11 5.73 -6.00 -6.13
N LYS A 12 6.75 -5.17 -5.89
CA LYS A 12 6.61 -3.69 -5.87
C LYS A 12 5.97 -3.15 -7.13
N ALA A 13 6.35 -3.64 -8.32
CA ALA A 13 5.77 -3.19 -9.57
C ALA A 13 4.27 -3.52 -9.66
N LYS A 14 3.88 -4.72 -9.24
CA LYS A 14 2.47 -5.17 -9.17
C LYS A 14 1.69 -4.35 -8.16
N LEU A 15 2.28 -4.07 -7.00
CA LEU A 15 1.68 -3.27 -5.94
C LEU A 15 1.43 -1.83 -6.41
N THR A 16 2.44 -1.18 -7.01
CA THR A 16 2.30 0.17 -7.57
C THR A 16 1.23 0.21 -8.66
N ALA A 17 1.17 -0.80 -9.54
CA ALA A 17 0.11 -0.88 -10.55
C ALA A 17 -1.29 -0.92 -9.93
N ILE A 18 -1.50 -1.62 -8.81
CA ILE A 18 -2.80 -1.64 -8.10
C ILE A 18 -3.11 -0.27 -7.47
N LEU A 19 -2.12 0.37 -6.86
CA LEU A 19 -2.27 1.69 -6.24
C LEU A 19 -2.59 2.77 -7.29
N GLU A 20 -2.07 2.62 -8.50
CA GLU A 20 -2.21 3.58 -9.61
C GLU A 20 -3.24 3.17 -10.66
N ALA A 21 -3.96 2.05 -10.46
CA ALA A 21 -4.91 1.53 -11.46
C ALA A 21 -6.08 2.46 -11.74
N ASP A 22 -6.63 3.12 -10.72
CA ASP A 22 -7.82 3.97 -10.81
C ASP A 22 -7.61 5.33 -10.12
N PRO A 23 -6.72 6.21 -10.61
CA PRO A 23 -6.32 7.42 -9.90
C PRO A 23 -7.46 8.44 -9.76
N TYR A 24 -8.45 8.42 -10.67
CA TYR A 24 -9.58 9.35 -10.70
C TYR A 24 -10.83 8.83 -9.96
N ALA A 25 -10.84 7.57 -9.51
CA ALA A 25 -11.97 7.04 -8.77
C ALA A 25 -12.19 7.83 -7.46
N GLN A 26 -13.45 7.97 -7.05
CA GLN A 26 -13.81 8.70 -5.83
C GLN A 26 -13.09 8.14 -4.58
N LYS A 27 -12.83 6.83 -4.57
CA LYS A 27 -12.07 6.13 -3.54
C LYS A 27 -10.75 5.58 -4.11
N SER A 28 -9.92 6.44 -4.70
CA SER A 28 -8.59 6.07 -5.20
C SER A 28 -7.48 6.21 -4.17
N PHE A 29 -6.47 5.35 -4.25
CA PHE A 29 -5.26 5.46 -3.43
C PHE A 29 -4.55 6.79 -3.69
N SER A 30 -4.48 7.23 -4.95
CA SER A 30 -3.86 8.49 -5.36
C SER A 30 -4.53 9.72 -4.73
N ARG A 31 -5.87 9.75 -4.63
CA ARG A 31 -6.60 10.84 -3.96
C ARG A 31 -6.49 10.79 -2.44
N ASN A 32 -6.48 9.59 -1.88
CA ASN A 32 -6.34 9.42 -0.43
C ASN A 32 -4.91 9.72 0.06
N GLY A 33 -3.91 9.48 -0.79
CA GLY A 33 -2.50 9.64 -0.48
C GLY A 33 -1.88 8.38 0.13
N TYR A 34 -0.75 7.96 -0.43
CA TYR A 34 0.07 6.85 0.05
C TYR A 34 1.57 7.18 -0.12
N LYS A 35 2.42 6.45 0.59
CA LYS A 35 3.89 6.51 0.46
C LYS A 35 4.41 5.09 0.36
N VAL A 36 5.17 4.81 -0.70
CA VAL A 36 5.89 3.55 -0.86
C VAL A 36 7.33 3.75 -0.38
N LYS A 37 7.84 2.84 0.45
CA LYS A 37 9.19 2.85 0.98
C LYS A 37 9.78 1.45 0.92
N ASP A 38 11.00 1.34 0.42
CA ASP A 38 11.72 0.07 0.43
C ASP A 38 12.21 -0.21 1.85
N GLY A 39 12.22 -1.46 2.29
CA GLY A 39 12.64 -1.81 3.65
C GLY A 39 14.08 -1.40 3.94
N ALA A 40 14.95 -1.43 2.92
CA ALA A 40 16.29 -0.88 2.99
C ALA A 40 16.34 0.60 3.44
N SER A 41 15.36 1.42 3.02
CA SER A 41 15.26 2.84 3.41
C SER A 41 14.72 3.05 4.83
N LEU A 42 14.13 2.01 5.42
CA LEU A 42 13.52 2.03 6.76
C LEU A 42 14.38 1.30 7.80
N GLY A 43 15.54 0.77 7.41
CA GLY A 43 16.30 -0.15 8.26
C GLY A 43 15.55 -1.46 8.55
N GLN A 44 14.55 -1.79 7.73
CA GLN A 44 13.76 -3.02 7.77
C GLN A 44 14.32 -4.04 6.77
N ASP A 45 13.63 -5.16 6.63
CA ASP A 45 13.95 -6.20 5.66
C ASP A 45 14.11 -5.62 4.24
N LYS A 46 15.31 -5.77 3.67
CA LYS A 46 15.67 -5.21 2.35
C LYS A 46 14.92 -5.87 1.21
N GLU A 47 14.37 -7.06 1.44
CA GLU A 47 13.59 -7.80 0.46
C GLU A 47 12.09 -7.46 0.52
N LYS A 48 11.71 -6.48 1.34
CA LYS A 48 10.33 -6.00 1.46
C LYS A 48 10.17 -4.55 0.99
N VAL A 49 8.95 -4.24 0.58
CA VAL A 49 8.45 -2.89 0.34
C VAL A 49 7.26 -2.62 1.26
N PHE A 50 7.15 -1.39 1.73
CA PHE A 50 6.14 -0.93 2.66
C PHE A 50 5.33 0.20 2.07
N VAL A 51 4.00 0.11 2.18
CA VAL A 51 3.05 1.14 1.76
C VAL A 51 2.41 1.73 3.00
N PHE A 52 2.69 3.01 3.22
CA PHE A 52 2.12 3.80 4.30
C PHE A 52 0.98 4.64 3.75
N MET A 53 -0.17 4.58 4.39
CA MET A 53 -1.28 5.46 4.02
C MET A 53 -2.09 5.88 5.23
N ARG A 54 -2.66 7.09 5.14
CA ARG A 54 -3.66 7.57 6.07
C ARG A 54 -5.02 7.40 5.44
N ALA A 55 -5.90 6.64 6.06
CA ALA A 55 -7.21 6.32 5.51
C ALA A 55 -8.29 6.48 6.59
N SER A 56 -9.51 6.85 6.19
CA SER A 56 -10.71 6.68 7.02
C SER A 56 -11.02 5.19 7.18
N GLU A 57 -11.87 4.82 8.14
CA GLU A 57 -12.29 3.42 8.33
C GLU A 57 -12.93 2.82 7.07
N GLU A 58 -13.77 3.60 6.39
CA GLU A 58 -14.39 3.18 5.13
C GLU A 58 -13.35 2.88 4.04
N PHE A 59 -12.32 3.72 3.92
CA PHE A 59 -11.28 3.51 2.92
C PHE A 59 -10.36 2.35 3.30
N ALA A 60 -10.14 2.12 4.60
CA ALA A 60 -9.30 1.02 5.07
C ALA A 60 -9.85 -0.35 4.67
N SER A 61 -11.16 -0.55 4.74
CA SER A 61 -11.78 -1.81 4.28
C SER A 61 -11.55 -2.03 2.78
N ILE A 62 -11.67 -0.97 1.97
CA ILE A 62 -11.42 -1.02 0.52
C ILE A 62 -9.95 -1.27 0.23
N ALA A 63 -9.04 -0.59 0.95
CA ALA A 63 -7.60 -0.77 0.78
C ALA A 63 -7.20 -2.22 1.10
N LYS A 64 -7.71 -2.78 2.21
CA LYS A 64 -7.48 -4.19 2.56
C LYS A 64 -8.01 -5.14 1.50
N GLU A 65 -9.20 -4.90 0.97
CA GLU A 65 -9.79 -5.74 -0.08
C GLU A 65 -9.00 -5.67 -1.39
N LYS A 66 -8.58 -4.47 -1.81
CA LYS A 66 -7.80 -4.25 -3.03
C LYS A 66 -6.37 -4.80 -2.94
N LEU A 67 -5.76 -4.77 -1.75
CA LEU A 67 -4.39 -5.20 -1.52
C LEU A 67 -4.26 -6.64 -1.01
N LYS A 68 -5.36 -7.35 -0.71
CA LYS A 68 -5.35 -8.68 -0.09
C LYS A 68 -4.47 -9.72 -0.81
N ASP A 69 -4.35 -9.61 -2.13
CA ASP A 69 -3.59 -10.54 -2.99
C ASP A 69 -2.19 -10.00 -3.40
N ALA A 70 -1.81 -8.83 -2.89
CA ALA A 70 -0.58 -8.13 -3.27
C ALA A 70 0.26 -7.66 -2.07
N ALA A 71 -0.33 -7.46 -0.89
CA ALA A 71 0.38 -7.08 0.32
C ALA A 71 -0.34 -7.57 1.58
N ALA A 72 0.44 -7.88 2.61
CA ALA A 72 -0.06 -8.16 3.95
C ALA A 72 -0.16 -6.87 4.76
N GLN A 73 -1.17 -6.74 5.62
CA GLN A 73 -1.21 -5.62 6.56
C GLN A 73 -0.11 -5.81 7.62
N SER A 74 0.84 -4.87 7.69
CA SER A 74 1.84 -4.83 8.76
C SER A 74 1.15 -4.37 10.05
N LYS A 75 1.46 -5.06 11.16
CA LYS A 75 0.98 -4.74 12.50
C LYS A 75 1.62 -3.48 13.07
#